data_AF-A0A9E7END0-F1
#
_entry.id   AF-A0A9E7END0-F1
#
_cell.length_a   1.000
_cell.length_b   1.000
_cell.length_c   1.000
_cell.angle_alpha   90.00
_cell.angle_beta   90.00
_cell.angle_gamma   90.00
#
_symmetry.space_group_name_H-M   'P 1'
#
loop_
_entity.id
_entity.type
_entity.pdbx_description
1 polymer ?
#
loop_
_entity_poly.entity_id
_entity_poly.type
_entity_poly.pdbx_seq_one_letter_code
_entity_poly.pdbx_strand_id
1 'polypeptide(L)'
;MPEMERQRKMMDQEGLLRQRAAKLQEQLRRQERDNRDLEAALLMHQALAGRSLHDLGIEDATGLAWVVDRKLKAVQERINQEMTQLALLSAEASSASDKETKNPMGMAMETLQRQNWLLDPIHSNANTVFGGGEEILPISYNDHNTTWLDRYFPLN
;
A
#
# COMPACT_ATOMS: atom_id res chain seq x y z
N MET A 1 3.26 -15.67 -54.36
CA MET A 1 3.49 -16.03 -52.94
C MET A 1 3.14 -17.51 -52.78
N PRO A 2 4.11 -18.39 -52.52
CA PRO A 2 3.87 -19.79 -52.18
C PRO A 2 2.96 -19.92 -50.94
N GLU A 3 2.14 -20.97 -50.89
CA GLU A 3 1.14 -21.16 -49.83
C GLU A 3 1.73 -21.18 -48.42
N MET A 4 2.93 -21.74 -48.27
CA MET A 4 3.65 -21.82 -47.00
C MET A 4 4.03 -20.42 -46.46
N GLU A 5 4.39 -19.49 -47.34
CA GLU A 5 4.67 -18.10 -46.94
C GLU A 5 3.41 -17.35 -46.54
N ARG A 6 2.27 -17.63 -47.19
CA ARG A 6 0.97 -17.06 -46.83
C ARG A 6 0.51 -17.55 -45.46
N GLN A 7 0.62 -18.86 -45.18
CA GLN A 7 0.27 -19.43 -43.88
C GLN A 7 1.15 -18.88 -42.77
N ARG A 8 2.47 -18.79 -42.99
CA ARG A 8 3.40 -18.19 -42.03
C ARG A 8 3.03 -16.74 -41.69
N LYS A 9 2.81 -15.92 -42.73
CA LYS A 9 2.40 -14.51 -42.56
C LYS A 9 1.03 -14.36 -41.88
N MET A 10 0.12 -15.32 -42.05
CA MET A 10 -1.17 -15.32 -41.36
C MET A 10 -0.99 -15.63 -39.88
N MET A 11 -0.20 -16.65 -39.55
CA MET A 11 0.13 -16.99 -38.16
C MET A 11 0.83 -15.85 -37.42
N ASP A 12 1.75 -15.15 -38.09
CA ASP A 12 2.42 -13.97 -37.53
C ASP A 12 1.44 -12.81 -37.24
N GLN A 13 0.46 -12.59 -38.12
CA GLN A 13 -0.59 -11.58 -37.92
C GLN A 13 -1.55 -11.95 -36.79
N GLU A 14 -1.94 -13.22 -36.69
CA GLU A 14 -2.74 -13.70 -35.55
C GLU A 14 -2.02 -13.47 -34.22
N GLY A 15 -0.70 -13.72 -34.16
CA GLY A 15 0.11 -13.42 -32.99
C GLY A 15 0.09 -11.94 -32.61
N LEU A 16 0.26 -11.06 -33.59
CA LEU A 16 0.17 -9.61 -33.39
C LEU A 16 -1.22 -9.18 -32.88
N LEU A 17 -2.29 -9.75 -33.43
CA LEU A 17 -3.66 -9.45 -33.02
C LEU A 17 -3.94 -9.93 -31.59
N ARG A 18 -3.51 -11.15 -31.22
CA ARG A 18 -3.62 -11.65 -29.84
C ARG A 18 -2.86 -10.77 -28.85
N GLN A 19 -1.64 -10.33 -29.20
CA GLN A 19 -0.86 -9.41 -28.36
C GLN A 19 -1.58 -8.07 -28.17
N ARG A 20 -2.18 -7.51 -29.22
CA ARG A 20 -2.96 -6.27 -29.13
C ARG A 20 -4.21 -6.42 -28.27
N ALA A 21 -4.94 -7.52 -28.44
CA ALA A 21 -6.11 -7.83 -27.63
C ALA A 21 -5.76 -7.89 -26.13
N ALA A 22 -4.67 -8.59 -25.77
CA ALA A 22 -4.19 -8.67 -24.40
C ALA A 22 -3.81 -7.28 -23.83
N LYS A 23 -3.14 -6.43 -24.61
CA LYS A 23 -2.82 -5.05 -24.20
C LYS A 23 -4.07 -4.21 -23.97
N LEU A 24 -5.06 -4.29 -24.85
CA LEU A 24 -6.32 -3.57 -24.71
C LEU A 24 -7.11 -4.05 -23.48
N GLN A 25 -7.12 -5.35 -23.20
CA GLN A 25 -7.73 -5.90 -21.99
C GLN A 25 -7.06 -5.38 -20.72
N GLU A 26 -5.73 -5.28 -20.69
CA GLU A 26 -5.02 -4.71 -19.56
C GLU A 26 -5.31 -3.21 -19.39
N GLN A 27 -5.39 -2.47 -20.49
CA GLN A 27 -5.78 -1.05 -20.45
C GLN A 27 -7.20 -0.86 -19.91
N LEU A 28 -8.15 -1.69 -20.36
CA LEU A 28 -9.52 -1.67 -19.85
C LEU A 28 -9.55 -1.92 -18.35
N ARG A 29 -8.86 -2.96 -17.86
CA ARG A 29 -8.77 -3.26 -16.43
C ARG A 29 -8.15 -2.14 -15.62
N ARG A 30 -7.20 -1.38 -16.19
CA ARG A 30 -6.61 -0.21 -15.53
C ARG A 30 -7.62 0.92 -15.45
N GLN A 31 -8.31 1.22 -16.53
CA GLN A 31 -9.35 2.25 -16.55
C GLN A 31 -10.51 1.92 -15.60
N GLU A 32 -10.92 0.65 -15.53
CA GLU A 32 -11.94 0.21 -14.56
C GLU A 32 -11.50 0.42 -13.10
N ARG A 33 -10.20 0.19 -12.81
CA ARG A 33 -9.62 0.46 -11.49
C ARG A 33 -9.58 1.96 -11.20
N ASP A 34 -9.06 2.76 -12.13
CA ASP A 34 -8.97 4.21 -11.98
C ASP A 34 -10.35 4.86 -11.84
N ASN A 35 -11.35 4.35 -12.57
CA ASN A 35 -12.74 4.81 -12.46
C ASN A 35 -13.32 4.49 -11.08
N ARG A 36 -13.12 3.28 -10.56
CA ARG A 36 -13.57 2.93 -9.19
C ARG A 36 -12.92 3.82 -8.13
N ASP A 37 -11.62 4.10 -8.26
CA ASP A 37 -10.91 5.01 -7.37
C ASP A 37 -11.50 6.42 -7.40
N LEU A 38 -11.86 6.92 -8.60
CA LEU A 38 -12.51 8.21 -8.78
C LEU A 38 -13.93 8.24 -8.22
N GLU A 39 -14.73 7.21 -8.48
CA GLU A 39 -16.09 7.07 -7.96
C GLU A 39 -16.11 7.07 -6.43
N ALA A 40 -15.23 6.28 -5.79
CA ALA A 40 -15.09 6.25 -4.34
C ALA A 40 -14.63 7.60 -3.77
N ALA A 41 -13.71 8.31 -4.46
CA ALA A 41 -13.28 9.65 -4.06
C ALA A 41 -14.41 10.69 -4.18
N LEU A 42 -15.19 10.65 -5.27
CA LEU A 42 -16.35 11.52 -5.45
C LEU A 42 -17.40 11.26 -4.38
N LEU A 43 -17.67 10.00 -4.08
CA LEU A 43 -18.60 9.60 -3.02
C LEU A 43 -18.16 10.12 -1.65
N MET A 44 -16.86 10.04 -1.33
CA MET A 44 -16.30 10.64 -0.11
C MET A 44 -16.55 12.15 -0.06
N HIS A 45 -16.31 12.87 -1.16
CA HIS A 45 -16.57 14.31 -1.22
C HIS A 45 -18.06 14.65 -1.07
N GLN A 46 -18.96 13.86 -1.66
CA GLN A 46 -20.40 14.04 -1.49
C GLN A 46 -20.84 13.76 -0.06
N ALA A 47 -20.29 12.73 0.58
CA ALA A 47 -20.57 12.41 1.99
C ALA A 47 -20.15 13.57 2.91
N LEU A 48 -18.95 14.12 2.68
CA LEU A 48 -18.46 15.30 3.40
C LEU A 48 -19.32 16.55 3.16
N ALA A 49 -19.96 16.66 1.99
CA ALA A 49 -20.92 17.71 1.68
C ALA A 49 -22.32 17.46 2.27
N GLY A 50 -22.52 16.36 3.02
CA GLY A 50 -23.76 16.05 3.73
C GLY A 50 -24.68 15.07 3.00
N ARG A 51 -24.23 14.40 1.93
CA ARG A 51 -25.00 13.30 1.31
C ARG A 51 -25.19 12.18 2.35
N SER A 52 -26.42 11.68 2.48
CA SER A 52 -26.71 10.52 3.30
C SER A 52 -26.06 9.26 2.74
N LEU A 53 -25.59 8.34 3.59
CA LEU A 53 -24.94 7.09 3.17
C LEU A 53 -25.78 5.82 3.34
N HIS A 54 -27.07 5.96 3.66
CA HIS A 54 -27.95 4.82 3.98
C HIS A 54 -28.28 3.94 2.76
N ASP A 55 -28.10 4.49 1.56
CA ASP A 55 -28.46 3.89 0.27
C ASP A 55 -27.26 3.27 -0.47
N LEU A 56 -26.07 3.24 0.15
CA LEU A 56 -24.88 2.69 -0.50
C LEU A 56 -24.96 1.17 -0.63
N GLY A 57 -24.56 0.68 -1.81
CA GLY A 57 -24.23 -0.72 -2.00
C GLY A 57 -22.98 -1.11 -1.20
N ILE A 58 -22.82 -2.42 -0.95
CA ILE A 58 -21.66 -2.95 -0.21
C ILE A 58 -20.35 -2.55 -0.91
N GLU A 59 -20.29 -2.63 -2.25
CA GLU A 59 -19.11 -2.27 -3.04
C GLU A 59 -18.73 -0.79 -2.86
N ASP A 60 -19.71 0.10 -2.92
CA ASP A 60 -19.49 1.54 -2.72
C ASP A 60 -19.04 1.83 -1.28
N ALA A 61 -19.62 1.13 -0.30
CA ALA A 61 -19.26 1.27 1.10
C ALA A 61 -17.83 0.77 1.37
N THR A 62 -17.42 -0.36 0.78
CA THR A 62 -16.05 -0.89 0.92
C THR A 62 -15.03 0.02 0.24
N GLY A 63 -15.33 0.50 -0.97
CA GLY A 63 -14.48 1.47 -1.67
C GLY A 63 -14.33 2.77 -0.88
N LEU A 64 -15.43 3.28 -0.32
CA LEU A 64 -15.43 4.48 0.51
C LEU A 64 -14.59 4.28 1.78
N ALA A 65 -14.75 3.17 2.49
CA ALA A 65 -13.97 2.85 3.68
C ALA A 65 -12.46 2.84 3.36
N TRP A 66 -12.07 2.21 2.25
CA TRP A 66 -10.67 2.17 1.84
C TRP A 66 -10.09 3.55 1.53
N VAL A 67 -10.83 4.40 0.81
CA VAL A 67 -10.39 5.77 0.51
C VAL A 67 -10.21 6.57 1.79
N VAL A 68 -11.16 6.47 2.74
CA VAL A 68 -11.09 7.16 4.03
C VAL A 68 -9.87 6.70 4.82
N ASP A 69 -9.64 5.40 4.95
CA ASP A 69 -8.47 4.85 5.64
C ASP A 69 -7.16 5.33 5.02
N ARG A 70 -7.07 5.37 3.69
CA ARG A 70 -5.90 5.85 2.97
C ARG A 70 -5.64 7.33 3.25
N LYS A 71 -6.70 8.16 3.29
CA LYS A 71 -6.59 9.59 3.62
C LYS A 71 -6.22 9.80 5.08
N LEU A 72 -6.81 9.04 6.00
CA LEU A 72 -6.49 9.09 7.43
C LEU A 72 -5.01 8.77 7.68
N LYS A 73 -4.49 7.69 7.09
CA LYS A 73 -3.07 7.33 7.16
C LYS A 73 -2.16 8.44 6.60
N ALA A 74 -2.53 9.03 5.46
CA ALA A 74 -1.75 10.11 4.87
C ALA A 74 -1.73 11.38 5.75
N VAL A 75 -2.84 11.69 6.43
CA VAL A 75 -2.90 12.80 7.39
C VAL A 75 -2.04 12.49 8.61
N GLN A 76 -2.14 11.28 9.18
CA GLN A 76 -1.32 10.86 10.31
C GLN A 76 0.18 10.93 10.00
N GLU A 77 0.57 10.48 8.82
CA GLU A 77 1.96 10.52 8.37
C GLU A 77 2.48 11.96 8.26
N ARG A 78 1.69 12.89 7.71
CA ARG A 78 2.04 14.32 7.66
C ARG A 78 2.18 14.92 9.04
N ILE A 79 1.25 14.61 9.95
CA ILE A 79 1.30 15.04 11.34
C ILE A 79 2.60 14.56 12.02
N ASN A 80 2.97 13.29 11.81
CA ASN A 80 4.21 12.73 12.36
C ASN A 80 5.45 13.40 11.78
N GLN A 81 5.46 13.69 10.48
CA GLN A 81 6.56 14.40 9.81
C GLN A 81 6.76 15.80 10.38
N GLU A 82 5.67 16.56 10.56
CA GLU A 82 5.73 17.90 11.16
C GLU A 82 6.21 17.85 12.62
N MET A 83 5.69 16.92 13.43
CA MET A 83 6.16 16.73 14.81
C MET A 83 7.66 16.38 14.87
N THR A 84 8.13 15.52 13.98
CA THR A 84 9.55 15.14 13.91
C THR A 84 10.43 16.33 13.54
N GLN A 85 10.00 17.15 12.57
CA GLN A 85 10.73 18.38 12.20
C GLN A 85 10.79 19.37 13.36
N LEU A 86 9.69 19.57 14.08
CA LEU A 86 9.67 20.45 15.26
C LEU A 86 10.58 19.93 16.39
N ALA A 87 10.63 18.62 16.61
CA ALA A 87 11.53 18.02 17.60
C ALA A 87 13.01 18.19 17.22
N LEU A 88 13.36 18.05 15.94
CA LEU A 88 14.74 18.26 15.45
C LEU A 88 15.17 19.72 15.58
N LEU A 89 14.31 20.68 15.23
CA LEU A 89 14.58 22.12 15.40
C LEU A 89 14.73 22.50 16.89
N SER A 90 13.95 21.87 17.78
CA SER A 90 14.10 22.06 19.22
C SER A 90 15.41 21.48 19.76
N ALA A 91 15.90 20.36 19.22
CA ALA A 91 17.17 19.75 19.61
C ALA A 91 18.39 20.57 19.13
N GLU A 92 18.32 21.12 17.92
CA GLU A 92 19.36 22.02 17.39
C GLU A 92 19.43 23.34 18.18
N ALA A 93 18.29 23.90 18.57
CA ALA A 93 18.23 25.09 19.44
C ALA A 93 18.84 24.83 20.84
N SER A 94 18.67 23.62 21.40
CA SER A 94 19.31 23.23 22.66
C SER A 94 20.82 22.96 22.52
N SER A 95 21.31 22.60 21.32
CA SER A 95 22.75 22.39 21.06
C SER A 95 23.57 23.69 20.94
N ALA A 96 22.90 24.83 20.79
CA ALA A 96 23.55 26.14 20.67
C ALA A 96 23.75 26.87 22.02
N SER A 97 23.22 26.36 23.13
CA SER A 97 23.21 27.08 24.42
C SER A 97 24.27 26.66 25.45
N ASP A 98 24.79 25.43 25.45
CA ASP A 98 25.56 24.96 26.62
C ASP A 98 27.05 24.80 26.34
N LYS A 99 27.78 25.92 26.44
CA LYS A 99 29.19 25.90 26.87
C LYS A 99 29.25 26.14 28.38
N GLU A 100 28.66 25.25 29.17
CA GLU A 100 28.91 25.19 30.61
C GLU A 100 29.72 23.94 30.95
N THR A 101 30.95 24.19 31.40
CA THR A 101 31.91 23.22 31.92
C THR A 101 31.31 22.43 33.08
N LYS A 102 30.64 21.31 32.79
CA LYS A 102 30.27 20.31 33.81
C LYS A 102 31.40 19.30 33.96
N ASN A 103 31.78 19.05 35.22
CA ASN A 103 32.88 18.16 35.60
C ASN A 103 32.79 16.78 34.90
N PRO A 104 33.92 16.22 34.43
CA PRO A 104 33.94 15.02 33.59
C PRO A 104 33.32 13.78 34.27
N MET A 105 33.34 13.72 35.60
CA MET A 105 32.74 12.63 36.37
C MET A 105 31.21 12.67 36.37
N GLY A 106 30.61 13.87 36.28
CA GLY A 106 29.16 14.04 36.17
C GLY A 106 28.63 13.61 34.81
N MET A 107 29.34 13.96 33.72
CA MET A 107 28.99 13.49 32.38
C MET A 107 29.11 11.97 32.25
N ALA A 108 30.13 11.35 32.85
CA ALA A 108 30.31 9.90 32.82
C ALA A 108 29.21 9.13 33.58
N MET A 109 28.70 9.71 34.67
CA MET A 109 27.60 9.11 35.43
C MET A 109 26.26 9.23 34.68
N GLU A 110 26.06 10.34 33.96
CA GLU A 110 24.88 10.56 33.12
C GLU A 110 24.88 9.69 31.85
N THR A 111 26.04 9.46 31.22
CA THR A 111 26.15 8.57 30.04
C THR A 111 25.87 7.11 30.38
N LEU A 112 26.29 6.65 31.56
CA LEU A 112 25.96 5.30 32.04
C LEU A 112 24.47 5.15 32.33
N GLN A 113 23.83 6.18 32.90
CA GLN A 113 22.39 6.16 33.15
C GLN A 113 21.58 6.16 31.85
N ARG A 114 22.03 6.87 30.81
CA ARG A 114 21.40 6.87 29.49
C ARG A 114 21.55 5.55 28.74
N GLN A 115 22.57 4.75 29.04
CA GLN A 115 22.75 3.43 28.43
C GLN A 115 21.78 2.38 29.03
N ASN A 116 21.22 2.65 30.22
CA ASN A 116 20.41 1.68 30.97
C ASN A 116 19.00 1.47 30.40
N TRP A 117 18.39 2.45 29.71
CA TRP A 117 17.10 2.24 29.03
C TRP A 117 17.26 1.49 27.69
N LEU A 118 18.48 1.41 27.19
CA LEU A 118 18.83 0.89 25.86
C LEU A 118 19.08 -0.63 25.85
N LEU A 119 19.03 -1.30 27.02
CA LEU A 119 19.38 -2.72 27.15
C LEU A 119 18.29 -3.65 27.73
N ASP A 120 17.07 -3.18 27.99
CA ASP A 120 16.00 -4.09 28.43
C ASP A 120 15.19 -4.70 27.25
N PRO A 121 14.92 -6.02 27.29
CA PRO A 121 15.32 -6.90 26.18
C PRO A 121 14.20 -7.31 25.20
N ILE A 122 14.62 -7.42 23.93
CA ILE A 122 13.98 -8.21 22.88
C ILE A 122 14.05 -9.69 23.29
N HIS A 123 12.97 -10.20 23.88
CA HIS A 123 12.68 -11.63 23.91
C HIS A 123 11.17 -11.87 23.77
N SER A 124 10.72 -12.07 22.53
CA SER A 124 9.63 -13.01 22.22
C SER A 124 9.84 -13.55 20.80
N ASN A 125 10.32 -14.81 20.81
CA ASN A 125 10.20 -15.91 19.85
C ASN A 125 10.44 -15.73 18.34
N ALA A 126 11.68 -16.01 17.94
CA ALA A 126 11.91 -16.82 16.74
C ALA A 126 11.48 -18.27 17.02
N ASN A 127 10.51 -18.81 16.28
CA ASN A 127 10.61 -20.05 15.49
C ASN A 127 9.24 -20.43 14.90
N THR A 128 9.11 -20.47 13.57
CA THR A 128 8.56 -21.65 12.86
C THR A 128 9.10 -21.61 11.42
N VAL A 129 10.13 -22.43 11.22
CA VAL A 129 10.54 -22.98 9.94
C VAL A 129 9.49 -23.99 9.47
N PHE A 130 9.01 -23.87 8.22
CA PHE A 130 8.87 -24.99 7.27
C PHE A 130 8.43 -24.41 5.91
N GLY A 131 9.23 -24.51 4.84
CA GLY A 131 9.21 -25.64 3.89
C GLY A 131 8.09 -25.39 2.87
N GLY A 132 8.34 -24.93 1.64
CA GLY A 132 9.10 -25.61 0.59
C GLY A 132 8.11 -26.15 -0.46
N GLY A 133 8.32 -25.86 -1.74
CA GLY A 133 7.63 -26.54 -2.85
C GLY A 133 6.88 -25.61 -3.81
N GLU A 134 7.42 -25.44 -5.01
CA GLU A 134 6.67 -25.00 -6.20
C GLU A 134 5.55 -25.99 -6.51
N GLU A 135 4.35 -25.50 -6.81
CA GLU A 135 3.44 -26.17 -7.74
C GLU A 135 2.57 -25.12 -8.44
N ILE A 136 2.86 -24.90 -9.72
CA ILE A 136 2.04 -24.10 -10.63
C ILE A 136 0.78 -24.91 -10.93
N LEU A 137 -0.31 -24.62 -10.23
CA LEU A 137 -1.60 -25.26 -10.50
C LEU A 137 -2.25 -24.66 -11.77
N PRO A 138 -2.80 -25.50 -12.66
CA PRO A 138 -3.50 -25.03 -13.83
C PRO A 138 -4.83 -24.41 -13.40
N ILE A 139 -5.09 -23.16 -13.80
CA ILE A 139 -6.39 -22.53 -13.59
C ILE A 139 -7.39 -23.25 -14.49
N SER A 140 -8.09 -24.22 -13.90
CA SER A 140 -9.28 -24.86 -14.46
C SER A 140 -10.37 -23.81 -14.63
N TYR A 141 -10.92 -23.73 -15.84
CA TYR A 141 -12.19 -23.06 -16.09
C TYR A 141 -13.29 -23.91 -15.44
N ASN A 142 -13.84 -23.45 -14.33
CA ASN A 142 -15.12 -23.95 -13.89
C ASN A 142 -15.95 -22.81 -13.33
N ASP A 143 -17.18 -22.71 -13.81
CA ASP A 143 -18.21 -21.78 -13.37
C ASP A 143 -18.50 -21.99 -11.89
N HIS A 144 -18.31 -20.96 -11.07
CA HIS A 144 -18.94 -20.86 -9.76
C HIS A 144 -19.26 -19.41 -9.47
N ASN A 145 -20.55 -19.15 -9.62
CA ASN A 145 -21.34 -18.10 -9.02
C ASN A 145 -21.05 -17.94 -7.51
N THR A 146 -19.91 -17.34 -7.14
CA THR A 146 -19.59 -16.90 -5.76
C THR A 146 -18.45 -15.86 -5.68
N THR A 147 -18.30 -14.97 -6.65
CA THR A 147 -17.25 -13.91 -6.63
C THR A 147 -17.75 -12.56 -6.08
N TRP A 148 -18.49 -12.59 -4.98
CA TRP A 148 -19.07 -11.40 -4.32
C TRP A 148 -18.17 -10.77 -3.26
N LEU A 149 -16.87 -11.03 -3.32
CA LEU A 149 -15.88 -10.25 -2.59
C LEU A 149 -15.06 -9.48 -3.61
N ASP A 150 -15.18 -8.16 -3.53
CA ASP A 150 -14.56 -7.17 -4.40
C ASP A 150 -13.11 -7.53 -4.73
N ARG A 151 -12.83 -7.72 -6.03
CA ARG A 151 -11.50 -8.08 -6.53
C ARG A 151 -10.45 -6.99 -6.28
N TYR A 152 -10.88 -5.77 -5.95
CA TYR A 152 -10.00 -4.61 -5.84
C TYR A 152 -9.80 -4.12 -4.41
N PHE A 153 -10.69 -4.50 -3.48
CA PHE A 153 -10.60 -4.14 -2.08
C PHE A 153 -10.83 -5.37 -1.19
N PRO A 154 -9.76 -6.10 -0.81
CA PRO A 154 -9.90 -7.20 0.13
C PRO A 154 -10.28 -6.65 1.52
N LEU A 155 -11.28 -7.27 2.14
CA LEU A 155 -11.59 -7.07 3.56
C LEU A 155 -10.40 -7.56 4.40
N ASN A 156 -9.95 -6.73 5.34
CA ASN A 156 -9.01 -7.13 6.39
C ASN A 156 -9.69 -8.02 7.42
#